data_AF-A0A0A1ZNT4-F1
#
_entry.id   AF-A0A0A1ZNT4-F1
#
_cell.length_a   1.000
_cell.length_b   1.000
_cell.length_c   1.000
_cell.angle_alpha   90.00
_cell.angle_beta   90.00
_cell.angle_gamma   90.00
#
_symmetry.space_group_name_H-M   'P 1'
#
loop_
_entity.id
_entity.type
_entity.pdbx_description
1 polymer ?
#
loop_
_entity_poly.entity_id
_entity_poly.type
_entity_poly.pdbx_seq_one_letter_code
_entity_poly.pdbx_strand_id
1 'polypeptide(L)' 'MKSLFVAFYISFLIFPAEAVTTKMFKVLDTCARYRLSEIDADEAIEKLKLKLTNSSTTQPKDLIRKYCSVFTPNEKIEF' A
#
# COMPACT_ATOMS: atom_id res chain seq x y z
N MET A 1 -27.26 27.36 15.45
CA MET A 1 -27.40 26.17 14.57
C MET A 1 -26.37 26.10 13.42
N LYS A 2 -25.30 26.91 13.39
CA LYS A 2 -24.28 26.86 12.31
C LYS A 2 -23.05 26.00 12.69
N SER A 3 -22.66 26.01 13.97
CA SER A 3 -21.50 25.27 14.49
C SER A 3 -21.65 23.75 14.47
N LEU A 4 -22.88 23.22 14.66
CA LEU A 4 -23.13 21.77 14.67
C LEU A 4 -22.95 21.14 13.28
N PHE A 5 -23.29 21.86 12.21
CA PHE A 5 -23.08 21.39 10.83
C PHE A 5 -21.60 21.35 10.45
N VAL A 6 -20.79 22.27 10.96
CA VAL A 6 -19.34 22.28 10.73
C VAL A 6 -18.67 21.09 11.40
N ALA A 7 -19.03 20.78 12.65
CA ALA A 7 -18.51 19.61 13.36
C ALA A 7 -18.85 18.30 12.64
N PHE A 8 -20.09 18.16 12.15
CA PHE A 8 -20.51 16.97 11.39
C PHE A 8 -19.72 16.81 10.07
N TYR A 9 -19.45 17.90 9.37
CA TYR A 9 -18.63 17.89 8.16
C TYR A 9 -17.18 17.49 8.42
N ILE A 10 -16.59 17.98 9.51
CA ILE A 10 -15.21 17.63 9.90
C ILE A 10 -15.12 16.15 10.27
N SER A 11 -16.08 15.62 11.04
CA SER A 11 -16.14 14.19 11.36
C SER A 11 -16.21 13.33 10.09
N PHE A 12 -17.04 13.72 9.12
CA PHE A 12 -17.19 13.01 7.85
C PHE A 12 -15.91 13.01 7.00
N LEU A 13 -15.00 13.96 7.21
CA LEU A 13 -13.69 14.01 6.54
C LEU A 13 -12.61 13.24 7.29
N ILE A 14 -12.70 13.12 8.62
CA ILE A 14 -11.73 12.38 9.44
C ILE A 14 -11.85 10.87 9.20
N PHE A 15 -13.06 10.32 9.15
CA PHE A 15 -13.28 8.88 8.91
C PHE A 15 -12.64 8.36 7.60
N PRO A 16 -12.81 8.98 6.42
CA PRO A 16 -12.15 8.54 5.20
C PRO A 16 -10.65 8.79 5.22
N ALA A 17 -10.16 9.85 5.88
CA ALA A 17 -8.73 10.10 6.02
C ALA A 17 -8.05 9.03 6.89
N GLU A 18 -8.66 8.60 7.99
CA GLU A 18 -8.17 7.49 8.81
C GLU A 18 -8.25 6.14 8.06
N ALA A 19 -9.29 5.93 7.27
CA ALA A 19 -9.40 4.74 6.42
C ALA A 19 -8.31 4.71 5.32
N VAL A 20 -7.97 5.85 4.72
CA VAL A 20 -6.92 5.95 3.69
C VAL A 20 -5.53 5.79 4.30
N THR A 21 -5.26 6.43 5.45
CA THR A 21 -3.96 6.35 6.13
C THR A 21 -3.66 4.93 6.63
N THR A 22 -4.65 4.23 7.19
CA THR A 22 -4.47 2.83 7.62
C THR A 22 -4.22 1.87 6.45
N LYS A 23 -4.83 2.11 5.28
CA LYS A 23 -4.56 1.33 4.07
C LYS A 23 -3.18 1.62 3.51
N MET A 24 -2.78 2.88 3.47
CA MET A 24 -1.47 3.31 2.97
C MET A 24 -0.34 2.82 3.89
N PHE A 25 -0.53 2.84 5.21
CA PHE A 25 0.43 2.28 6.16
C PHE A 25 0.62 0.77 5.97
N LYS A 26 -0.46 0.01 5.71
CA LYS A 26 -0.36 -1.43 5.39
C LYS A 26 0.43 -1.70 4.13
N VAL A 27 0.28 -0.85 3.11
CA VAL A 27 1.06 -0.95 1.87
C VAL A 27 2.55 -0.72 2.16
N LEU A 28 2.88 0.32 2.91
CA LEU A 28 4.26 0.64 3.29
C LEU A 28 4.90 -0.47 4.15
N ASP A 29 4.20 -0.96 5.18
CA ASP A 29 4.65 -2.06 6.04
C ASP A 29 4.90 -3.34 5.24
N THR A 30 3.98 -3.72 4.36
CA THR A 30 4.13 -4.92 3.52
C THR A 30 5.31 -4.78 2.55
N CYS A 31 5.46 -3.62 1.90
CA CYS A 31 6.59 -3.36 1.02
C CYS A 31 7.93 -3.34 1.76
N ALA A 32 7.98 -2.84 3.00
CA ALA A 32 9.19 -2.84 3.82
C ALA A 32 9.60 -4.27 4.22
N ARG A 33 8.65 -5.09 4.69
CA ARG A 33 8.92 -6.49 5.06
C ARG A 33 9.36 -7.33 3.86
N TYR A 34 8.78 -7.10 2.68
CA TYR A 34 9.22 -7.76 1.46
C TYR A 34 10.67 -7.40 1.12
N ARG A 35 11.06 -6.13 1.27
CA ARG A 35 12.45 -5.69 1.06
C ARG A 35 13.44 -6.29 2.06
N LEU A 36 13.03 -6.40 3.31
CA LEU A 36 13.83 -7.06 4.36
C LEU A 36 13.86 -8.59 4.19
N SER A 37 13.25 -9.13 3.13
CA SER A 37 13.12 -10.57 2.86
C SER A 37 12.48 -11.35 4.02
N GLU A 38 11.66 -10.67 4.83
CA GLU A 38 10.87 -11.29 5.91
C GLU A 38 9.66 -12.03 5.37
N ILE A 39 9.14 -11.60 4.22
CA ILE A 39 8.01 -12.21 3.53
C ILE A 39 8.36 -12.45 2.06
N ASP A 40 7.81 -13.51 1.47
CA ASP A 40 8.02 -13.82 0.07
C ASP A 40 7.14 -12.97 -0.87
N ALA A 41 7.40 -13.08 -2.17
CA ALA A 41 6.68 -12.31 -3.18
C ALA A 41 5.21 -12.73 -3.33
N ASP A 42 4.87 -13.98 -3.04
CA ASP A 42 3.51 -14.49 -3.17
C ASP A 42 2.65 -14.03 -1.98
N GLU A 43 3.21 -14.11 -0.76
CA GLU A 43 2.62 -13.64 0.49
C GLU A 43 2.37 -12.12 0.42
N ALA A 44 3.33 -11.37 -0.11
CA ALA A 44 3.18 -9.93 -0.24
C ALA A 44 2.15 -9.55 -1.33
N ILE A 45 1.98 -10.34 -2.39
CA ILE A 45 0.92 -10.14 -3.40
C ILE A 45 -0.45 -10.36 -2.77
N GLU A 46 -0.59 -11.39 -1.95
CA GLU A 46 -1.83 -11.71 -1.24
C GLU A 46 -2.20 -10.58 -0.26
N LYS A 47 -1.25 -10.12 0.56
CA LYS A 47 -1.45 -9.01 1.52
C LYS A 47 -1.81 -7.69 0.83
N LEU A 48 -1.19 -7.39 -0.30
CA LEU A 48 -1.48 -6.20 -1.10
C LEU A 48 -2.73 -6.36 -1.98
N LYS A 49 -3.32 -7.56 -2.03
CA LYS A 49 -4.48 -7.92 -2.87
C LYS A 49 -4.28 -7.53 -4.34
N LEU A 50 -3.05 -7.67 -4.84
CA LEU A 50 -2.72 -7.34 -6.22
C LEU A 50 -3.33 -8.39 -7.15
N LYS A 51 -4.10 -7.95 -8.15
CA LYS A 51 -4.62 -8.86 -9.17
C LYS A 51 -3.49 -9.22 -10.13
N LEU A 52 -3.12 -10.49 -10.16
CA LEU A 52 -2.29 -11.05 -11.22
C LEU A 52 -3.15 -11.15 -12.49
N THR A 53 -3.18 -10.08 -13.30
CA THR A 53 -3.83 -10.14 -14.61
C THR A 53 -2.92 -10.93 -15.55
N ASN A 54 -3.42 -12.08 -16.02
CA ASN A 54 -2.72 -13.13 -16.76
C ASN A 54 -1.77 -12.68 -17.89
N SER A 55 -0.72 -13.49 -18.12
CA SER A 55 -0.01 -13.76 -19.40
C SER A 55 1.43 -13.29 -19.58
N SER A 56 2.08 -12.69 -18.58
CA SER A 56 3.54 -12.58 -18.61
C SER A 56 4.13 -13.38 -17.46
N THR A 57 5.07 -14.25 -17.79
CA THR A 57 6.06 -14.91 -16.92
C THR A 57 6.91 -13.93 -16.08
N THR A 58 6.44 -12.70 -15.88
CA THR A 58 6.98 -11.75 -14.90
C THR A 58 6.73 -12.34 -13.53
N GLN A 59 7.83 -12.75 -12.91
CA GLN A 59 7.85 -13.40 -11.62
C GLN A 59 7.10 -12.52 -10.62
N PRO A 60 6.37 -13.10 -9.65
CA PRO A 60 5.74 -12.39 -8.52
C PRO A 60 6.59 -11.24 -7.96
N LYS A 61 7.91 -11.46 -7.93
CA LYS A 61 8.95 -10.50 -7.55
C LYS A 61 8.94 -9.19 -8.33
N ASP A 62 8.78 -9.24 -9.66
CA ASP A 62 8.80 -8.05 -10.52
C ASP A 62 7.57 -7.17 -10.30
N LEU A 63 6.41 -7.79 -10.09
CA LEU A 63 5.16 -7.09 -9.84
C LEU A 63 5.24 -6.32 -8.52
N ILE A 64 5.67 -6.98 -7.45
CA ILE A 64 5.85 -6.33 -6.15
C ILE A 64 6.92 -5.26 -6.22
N ARG A 65 8.06 -5.54 -6.86
CA ARG A 65 9.15 -4.57 -7.01
C ARG A 65 8.65 -3.30 -7.67
N LYS A 66 7.92 -3.42 -8.78
CA LYS A 66 7.33 -2.28 -9.49
C LYS A 66 6.31 -1.56 -8.62
N TYR A 67 5.43 -2.30 -7.93
CA TYR A 67 4.42 -1.72 -7.05
C TYR A 67 5.05 -0.93 -5.89
N CYS A 68 5.97 -1.55 -5.13
CA CYS A 68 6.63 -0.94 -3.99
C CYS A 68 7.55 0.24 -4.38
N SER A 69 8.11 0.23 -5.60
CA SER A 69 8.93 1.35 -6.10
C SER A 69 8.19 2.69 -6.13
N VAL A 70 6.87 2.69 -6.38
CA VAL A 70 6.04 3.90 -6.40
C VAL A 70 5.98 4.56 -5.02
N PHE A 71 5.99 3.75 -3.96
CA PHE A 71 5.89 4.21 -2.58
C PHE A 71 7.24 4.55 -1.95
N THR A 72 8.34 4.14 -2.60
CA THR A 72 9.71 4.35 -2.13
C THR A 72 10.64 4.73 -3.30
N PRO A 73 10.38 5.87 -3.96
CA PRO A 73 10.94 6.19 -5.27
C PRO A 73 12.45 6.53 -5.30
N ASN A 74 13.17 6.48 -4.18
CA ASN A 74 14.50 7.10 -4.09
C ASN A 74 15.59 6.33 -3.32
N GLU A 75 15.41 5.03 -3.12
CA GLU A 75 16.47 4.20 -2.55
C GLU A 75 17.20 3.45 -3.68
N LYS A 76 18.39 3.96 -4.05
CA LYS A 76 19.38 3.17 -4.79
C LYS A 76 19.80 2.00 -3.89
N ILE A 77 19.09 0.89 -3.95
CA ILE A 77 19.50 -0.32 -3.24
C ILE A 77 19.55 -1.45 -4.26
N GLU A 78 20.74 -2.05 -4.35
CA GLU A 78 21.04 -3.20 -5.19
C GLU A 78 20.14 -4.37 -4.81
N PHE A 79 19.61 -5.03 -5.85
CA PHE A 79 18.75 -6.21 -5.76
C PHE A 79 19.56 -7.48 -5.79
#